data_AF-A0A1M4WP23-F1
#
_entry.id   AF-A0A1M4WP23-F1
#
_cell.length_a   1.000
_cell.length_b   1.000
_cell.length_c   1.000
_cell.angle_alpha   90.00
_cell.angle_beta   90.00
_cell.angle_gamma   90.00
#
_symmetry.space_group_name_H-M   'P 1'
#
loop_
_entity.id
_entity.type
_entity.pdbx_description
1 polymer ?
#
loop_
_entity_poly.entity_id
_entity_poly.type
_entity_poly.pdbx_seq_one_letter_code
_entity_poly.pdbx_strand_id
1 'polypeptide(L)'
;MPWIYTIIGLLIGCVVGVVITRLTTPQYKNQKSVQKDLDNAKFELEQQRQELMDHFAQTAEMLDTIGKDYTKLYQHLAKTSSELIPNLPEQDNPFIKTIVKHKEVESQESPDQSLPPKDYALGASGQLRNEEKPIIHSKDIINAQPN
;
A
#
# COMPACT_ATOMS: atom_id res chain seq x y z
N MET A 1 -29.58 -35.72 -56.37
CA MET A 1 -29.93 -34.49 -55.62
C MET A 1 -29.13 -34.47 -54.32
N PRO A 2 -28.17 -33.55 -54.16
CA PRO A 2 -27.21 -33.53 -53.04
C PRO A 2 -27.83 -33.21 -51.66
N TRP A 3 -29.12 -32.86 -51.60
CA TRP A 3 -29.83 -32.44 -50.38
C TRP A 3 -30.04 -33.56 -49.35
N ILE A 4 -29.89 -34.83 -49.74
CA ILE A 4 -30.03 -35.96 -48.80
C ILE A 4 -28.85 -36.04 -47.81
N TYR A 5 -27.64 -35.69 -48.26
CA TYR A 5 -26.43 -35.73 -47.42
C TYR A 5 -26.44 -34.64 -46.36
N THR A 6 -27.04 -33.48 -46.66
CA THR A 6 -27.21 -32.40 -45.68
C THR A 6 -28.19 -32.79 -44.58
N ILE A 7 -29.25 -33.54 -44.90
CA ILE A 7 -30.23 -34.02 -43.92
C ILE A 7 -29.60 -35.06 -42.99
N ILE A 8 -28.80 -35.98 -43.54
CA ILE A 8 -28.09 -37.00 -42.77
C ILE A 8 -27.01 -36.37 -41.89
N GLY A 9 -26.22 -35.43 -42.43
CA GLY A 9 -25.21 -34.70 -41.66
C GLY A 9 -25.80 -33.88 -40.52
N LEU A 10 -26.96 -33.26 -40.71
CA LEU A 10 -27.69 -32.53 -39.66
C LEU A 10 -28.13 -33.48 -38.53
N LEU A 11 -28.63 -34.66 -38.88
CA LEU A 11 -29.09 -35.64 -37.89
C LEU A 11 -27.94 -36.13 -37.01
N ILE A 12 -26.82 -36.49 -37.64
CA ILE A 12 -25.61 -36.94 -36.93
C ILE A 12 -25.00 -35.80 -36.12
N GLY A 13 -24.90 -34.59 -36.70
CA GLY A 13 -24.42 -33.41 -36.02
C GLY A 13 -25.28 -33.03 -34.81
N CYS A 14 -26.60 -33.23 -34.88
CA CYS A 14 -27.50 -32.99 -33.77
C CYS A 14 -27.26 -33.98 -32.61
N VAL A 15 -27.11 -35.27 -32.91
CA VAL A 15 -26.82 -36.29 -31.89
C VAL A 15 -25.47 -36.03 -31.23
N VAL A 16 -24.42 -35.78 -32.02
CA VAL A 16 -23.08 -35.48 -31.50
C VAL A 16 -23.08 -34.17 -30.72
N GLY A 17 -23.78 -33.14 -31.21
CA GLY A 17 -23.93 -31.86 -30.54
C GLY A 17 -24.57 -32.00 -29.16
N VAL A 18 -25.67 -32.76 -29.05
CA VAL A 18 -26.34 -33.03 -27.77
C VAL A 18 -25.41 -33.76 -26.80
N VAL A 19 -24.65 -34.75 -27.27
CA VAL A 19 -23.70 -35.49 -26.44
C VAL A 19 -22.60 -34.57 -25.89
N ILE A 20 -21.99 -33.73 -26.75
CA ILE A 20 -20.96 -32.76 -26.35
C ILE A 20 -21.53 -31.77 -25.34
N THR A 21 -22.67 -31.14 -25.63
CA THR A 21 -23.28 -30.17 -24.70
C THR A 21 -23.62 -30.84 -23.36
N ARG A 22 -24.13 -32.07 -23.35
CA ARG A 22 -24.49 -32.77 -22.11
C ARG A 22 -23.26 -33.13 -21.26
N LEU A 23 -22.11 -33.37 -21.89
CA LEU A 23 -20.82 -33.55 -21.21
C LEU A 23 -20.23 -32.22 -20.71
N THR A 24 -20.46 -31.11 -21.42
CA THR A 24 -19.91 -29.78 -21.11
C THR A 24 -20.79 -28.93 -20.19
N THR A 25 -21.96 -29.41 -19.75
CA THR A 25 -22.88 -28.66 -18.87
C THR A 25 -22.76 -28.94 -17.34
N PRO A 26 -21.59 -29.18 -16.70
CA PRO A 26 -21.49 -29.12 -15.23
C PRO A 26 -21.36 -27.69 -14.68
N GLN A 27 -21.38 -26.66 -15.53
CA GLN A 27 -21.02 -25.26 -15.19
C GLN A 27 -21.87 -24.57 -14.11
N TYR A 28 -23.10 -25.02 -13.83
CA TYR A 28 -23.93 -24.42 -12.78
C TYR A 28 -23.43 -24.70 -11.36
N LYS A 29 -22.69 -25.81 -11.14
CA LYS A 29 -22.07 -26.08 -9.84
C LYS A 29 -20.84 -25.20 -9.61
N ASN A 30 -20.10 -24.91 -10.68
CA ASN A 30 -18.89 -24.08 -10.64
C ASN A 30 -19.21 -22.63 -10.30
N GLN A 31 -20.36 -22.10 -10.70
CA GLN A 31 -20.71 -20.71 -10.40
C GLN A 31 -20.99 -20.48 -8.91
N LYS A 32 -21.59 -21.47 -8.22
CA LYS A 32 -21.79 -21.41 -6.76
C LYS A 32 -20.48 -21.56 -5.99
N SER A 33 -19.56 -22.41 -6.46
CA SER A 33 -18.25 -22.54 -5.81
C SER A 33 -17.41 -21.28 -6.02
N VAL A 34 -17.37 -20.72 -7.23
CA VAL A 34 -16.66 -19.46 -7.51
C VAL A 34 -17.22 -18.30 -6.70
N GLN A 35 -18.54 -18.18 -6.55
CA GLN A 35 -19.15 -17.17 -5.69
C GLN A 35 -18.75 -17.36 -4.22
N LYS A 36 -18.76 -18.62 -3.74
CA LYS A 36 -18.34 -18.95 -2.38
C LYS A 36 -16.85 -18.66 -2.14
N ASP A 37 -16.00 -18.92 -3.13
CA ASP A 37 -14.57 -18.62 -3.06
C ASP A 37 -14.33 -17.10 -3.01
N LEU A 38 -15.11 -16.30 -3.75
CA LEU A 38 -15.06 -14.84 -3.65
C LEU A 38 -15.52 -14.33 -2.28
N ASP A 39 -16.61 -14.86 -1.74
CA ASP A 39 -17.12 -14.44 -0.44
C ASP A 39 -16.15 -14.84 0.69
N ASN A 40 -15.54 -16.04 0.60
CA ASN A 40 -14.48 -16.47 1.52
C ASN A 40 -13.25 -15.57 1.44
N ALA A 41 -12.75 -15.27 0.23
CA ALA A 41 -11.57 -14.40 0.07
C ALA A 41 -11.82 -12.98 0.61
N LYS A 42 -13.03 -12.44 0.42
CA LYS A 42 -13.43 -11.15 1.01
C LYS A 42 -13.46 -11.22 2.53
N PHE A 43 -13.99 -12.31 3.09
CA PHE A 43 -14.03 -12.51 4.53
C PHE A 43 -12.62 -12.62 5.13
N GLU A 44 -11.72 -13.38 4.48
CA GLU A 44 -10.31 -13.49 4.89
C GLU A 44 -9.60 -12.14 4.85
N LEU A 45 -9.82 -11.34 3.81
CA LEU A 45 -9.26 -9.98 3.71
C LEU A 45 -9.76 -9.06 4.83
N GLU A 46 -11.04 -9.12 5.16
CA GLU A 46 -11.61 -8.32 6.23
C GLU A 46 -11.06 -8.76 7.60
N GLN A 47 -10.92 -10.07 7.82
CA GLN A 47 -10.30 -10.61 9.02
C GLN A 47 -8.84 -10.16 9.16
N GLN A 48 -8.05 -10.23 8.08
CA GLN A 48 -6.66 -9.72 8.07
C GLN A 48 -6.60 -8.22 8.30
N ARG A 49 -7.54 -7.44 7.73
CA ARG A 49 -7.64 -6.01 8.00
C ARG A 49 -7.88 -5.76 9.48
N GLN A 50 -8.81 -6.47 10.09
CA GLN A 50 -9.14 -6.29 11.49
C GLN A 50 -7.99 -6.69 12.42
N GLU A 51 -7.31 -7.81 12.13
CA GLU A 51 -6.11 -8.24 12.85
C GLU A 51 -4.98 -7.22 12.74
N LEU A 52 -4.76 -6.64 11.56
CA LEU A 52 -3.79 -5.55 11.37
C LEU A 52 -4.17 -4.30 12.15
N MET A 53 -5.46 -3.92 12.16
CA MET A 53 -5.90 -2.74 12.92
C MET A 53 -5.67 -2.94 14.42
N ASP A 54 -5.95 -4.12 14.95
CA ASP A 54 -5.69 -4.46 16.36
C ASP A 54 -4.18 -4.44 16.68
N HIS A 55 -3.36 -5.04 15.81
CA HIS A 55 -1.90 -5.00 15.94
C HIS A 55 -1.34 -3.57 15.89
N PHE A 56 -1.86 -2.71 15.02
CA PHE A 56 -1.44 -1.31 14.95
C PHE A 56 -1.91 -0.50 16.17
N ALA A 57 -3.11 -0.76 16.69
CA ALA A 57 -3.60 -0.13 17.92
C ALA A 57 -2.70 -0.51 19.11
N GLN A 58 -2.39 -1.80 19.26
CA GLN A 58 -1.48 -2.28 20.30
C GLN A 58 -0.05 -1.72 20.10
N THR A 59 0.44 -1.63 18.87
CA THR A 59 1.75 -1.04 18.57
C THR A 59 1.78 0.45 18.89
N ALA A 60 0.70 1.19 18.63
CA ALA A 60 0.60 2.60 18.97
C ALA A 60 0.65 2.82 20.49
N GLU A 61 -0.02 1.96 21.28
CA GLU A 61 0.06 1.98 22.74
C GLU A 61 1.48 1.69 23.26
N MET A 62 2.14 0.67 22.69
CA MET A 62 3.55 0.37 23.00
C MET A 62 4.48 1.52 22.61
N LEU A 63 4.25 2.15 21.46
CA LEU A 63 5.06 3.28 20.98
C LEU A 63 4.91 4.51 21.88
N ASP A 64 3.71 4.81 22.36
CA ASP A 64 3.47 5.86 23.36
C ASP A 64 4.25 5.58 24.66
N THR A 65 4.26 4.33 25.11
CA THR A 65 5.06 3.92 26.27
C THR A 65 6.55 4.16 26.05
N ILE A 66 7.08 3.79 24.88
CA ILE A 66 8.49 4.04 24.51
C ILE A 66 8.79 5.54 24.42
N GLY A 67 7.90 6.34 23.84
CA GLY A 67 8.07 7.80 23.75
C GLY A 67 8.16 8.45 25.13
N LYS A 68 7.30 8.01 26.07
CA LYS A 68 7.35 8.44 27.48
C LYS A 68 8.65 8.03 28.14
N ASP A 69 9.09 6.78 27.99
CA ASP A 69 10.31 6.28 28.62
C ASP A 69 11.59 6.90 28.02
N TYR A 70 11.59 7.17 26.71
CA TYR A 70 12.64 7.94 26.04
C TYR A 70 12.77 9.35 26.62
N THR A 71 11.63 10.03 26.83
CA THR A 71 11.61 11.37 27.43
C THR A 71 12.12 11.34 28.88
N LYS A 72 11.69 10.36 29.68
CA LYS A 72 12.18 10.16 31.06
C LYS A 72 13.69 9.91 31.10
N LEU A 73 14.21 9.09 30.18
CA LEU A 73 15.64 8.81 30.09
C LEU A 73 16.43 10.11 29.85
N TYR A 74 15.98 10.94 28.90
CA TYR A 74 16.60 12.23 28.64
C TYR A 74 16.54 13.17 29.84
N GLN A 75 15.39 13.25 30.51
CA GLN A 75 15.26 14.03 31.75
C GLN A 75 16.24 13.55 32.84
N HIS A 76 16.39 12.24 32.98
CA HIS A 76 17.32 11.66 33.93
C HIS A 76 18.77 12.01 33.58
N LEU A 77 19.17 11.86 32.31
CA LEU A 77 20.50 12.23 31.83
C LEU A 77 20.79 13.73 32.01
N ALA A 78 19.82 14.60 31.71
CA ALA A 78 19.94 16.04 31.95
C ALA A 78 20.13 16.35 33.44
N LYS A 79 19.40 15.67 34.33
CA LYS A 79 19.56 15.82 35.78
C LYS A 79 20.91 15.30 36.28
N THR A 80 21.29 14.08 35.90
CA THR A 80 22.56 13.46 36.30
C THR A 80 23.76 14.26 35.80
N SER A 81 23.70 14.82 34.59
CA SER A 81 24.78 15.67 34.07
C SER A 81 24.91 16.99 34.83
N SER A 82 23.80 17.62 35.23
CA SER A 82 23.82 18.79 36.10
C SER A 82 24.41 18.48 37.49
N GLU A 83 24.13 17.30 38.03
CA GLU A 83 24.67 16.85 39.32
C GLU A 83 26.17 16.51 39.25
N LEU A 84 26.62 15.81 38.20
CA LEU A 84 28.03 15.45 38.03
C LEU A 84 28.92 16.63 37.61
N ILE A 85 28.34 17.66 36.97
CA ILE A 85 29.08 18.81 36.45
C ILE A 85 28.43 20.12 36.94
N PRO A 86 28.61 20.48 38.22
CA PRO A 86 27.89 21.60 38.84
C PRO A 86 28.31 23.00 38.35
N ASN A 87 29.42 23.12 37.60
CA ASN A 87 29.93 24.39 37.07
C ASN A 87 29.68 24.58 35.57
N LEU A 88 28.89 23.70 34.93
CA LEU A 88 28.55 23.87 33.52
C LEU A 88 27.28 24.74 33.39
N PRO A 89 27.27 25.80 32.58
CA PRO A 89 26.04 26.53 32.31
C PRO A 89 25.02 25.58 31.68
N GLU A 90 23.73 25.69 32.06
CA GLU A 90 22.65 24.82 31.54
C GLU A 90 22.57 24.83 30.00
N GLN A 91 23.05 25.93 29.39
CA GLN A 91 23.14 26.12 27.94
C GLN A 91 24.18 25.25 27.23
N ASP A 92 25.17 24.71 27.95
CA ASP A 92 26.23 23.84 27.40
C ASP A 92 25.93 22.36 27.61
N ASN A 93 24.84 22.02 28.31
CA ASN A 93 24.42 20.64 28.48
C ASN A 93 23.76 20.12 27.18
N PRO A 94 24.38 19.15 26.46
CA PRO A 94 23.84 18.64 25.20
C PRO A 94 22.49 17.93 25.39
N PHE A 95 22.19 17.43 26.60
CA PHE A 95 20.95 16.70 26.88
C PHE A 95 19.74 17.62 27.10
N ILE A 96 19.94 18.86 27.57
CA ILE A 96 18.86 19.84 27.78
C ILE A 96 18.33 20.36 26.44
N LYS A 97 19.21 20.60 25.46
CA LYS A 97 18.83 21.10 24.12
C LYS A 97 17.85 20.17 23.40
N THR A 98 18.05 18.85 23.50
CA THR A 98 17.18 17.85 22.85
C THR A 98 15.78 17.80 23.45
N ILE A 99 15.64 18.02 24.77
CA ILE A 99 14.35 18.06 25.46
C ILE A 99 13.56 19.30 25.04
N VAL A 100 14.21 20.46 24.99
CA VAL A 100 13.58 21.72 24.52
C VAL A 100 13.12 21.57 23.08
N LYS A 101 13.97 21.02 22.20
CA LYS A 101 13.61 20.77 20.79
C LYS A 101 12.42 19.82 20.63
N HIS A 102 12.36 18.72 21.39
CA HIS A 102 11.20 17.81 21.35
C HIS A 102 9.91 18.49 21.84
N LYS A 103 10.02 19.33 22.89
CA LYS A 103 8.87 20.07 23.43
C LYS A 103 8.38 21.17 22.48
N GLU A 104 9.28 21.77 21.71
CA GLU A 104 8.97 22.76 20.69
C GLU A 104 8.28 22.13 19.46
N VAL A 105 8.68 20.91 19.08
CA VAL A 105 8.04 20.12 18.01
C VAL A 105 6.60 19.72 18.36
N GLU A 106 6.30 19.44 19.64
CA GLU A 106 4.93 19.21 20.11
C GLU A 106 4.06 20.49 20.08
N SER A 107 4.69 21.67 20.13
CA SER A 107 4.01 22.98 20.17
C SER A 107 3.85 23.65 18.80
N GLN A 108 4.48 23.11 17.75
CA GLN A 108 4.43 23.65 16.40
C GLN A 108 4.09 22.56 15.36
N GLU A 109 2.82 22.15 15.33
CA GLU A 109 2.26 21.59 14.10
C GLU A 109 2.23 22.69 13.03
N SER A 110 3.32 22.81 12.27
CA SER A 110 3.36 23.50 10.99
C SER A 110 3.74 22.49 9.91
N PRO A 111 2.99 22.39 8.80
CA PRO A 111 2.82 21.10 8.10
C PRO A 111 3.89 20.79 7.05
N ASP A 112 5.09 21.39 7.09
CA ASP A 112 5.87 21.54 5.85
C ASP A 112 7.34 21.10 5.90
N GLN A 113 7.83 20.45 6.97
CA GLN A 113 9.25 20.11 7.03
C GLN A 113 9.53 18.74 7.66
N SER A 114 9.18 17.65 6.97
CA SER A 114 9.96 16.39 6.92
C SER A 114 9.18 15.21 6.32
N LEU A 115 8.47 15.40 5.20
CA LEU A 115 8.01 14.21 4.48
C LEU A 115 9.23 13.59 3.81
N PRO A 116 9.54 12.29 4.03
CA PRO A 116 10.52 11.60 3.19
C PRO A 116 10.09 11.74 1.72
N PRO A 117 11.04 11.76 0.77
CA PRO A 117 10.70 11.86 -0.64
C PRO A 117 9.65 10.79 -0.97
N LYS A 118 8.56 11.23 -1.60
CA LYS A 118 7.52 10.31 -2.06
C LYS A 118 8.08 9.52 -3.23
N ASP A 119 8.84 8.46 -2.93
CA ASP A 119 9.44 7.54 -3.90
C ASP A 119 8.39 6.64 -4.59
N TYR A 120 7.11 6.84 -4.29
CA TYR A 120 6.00 6.20 -4.99
C TYR A 120 5.73 6.97 -6.29
N ALA A 121 5.70 6.25 -7.42
CA ALA A 121 5.20 6.82 -8.66
C ALA A 121 3.78 7.35 -8.43
N LEU A 122 3.56 8.65 -8.68
CA LEU A 122 2.24 9.25 -8.66
C LEU A 122 1.45 8.69 -9.85
N GLY A 123 0.73 7.59 -9.63
CA GLY A 123 -0.10 6.91 -10.63
C GLY A 123 0.45 5.55 -11.08
N ALA A 124 -0.40 4.82 -11.81
CA ALA A 124 -0.12 3.45 -12.25
C ALA A 124 1.11 3.40 -13.18
N SER A 125 2.27 3.01 -12.65
CA SER A 125 3.42 2.66 -13.46
C SER A 125 3.21 1.26 -14.05
N GLY A 126 2.82 1.18 -15.31
CA GLY A 126 2.64 -0.10 -16.00
C GLY A 126 2.48 0.06 -17.52
N GLN A 127 2.71 -1.03 -18.25
CA GLN A 127 2.53 -1.12 -19.72
C GLN A 127 1.08 -0.90 -20.18
N LEU A 128 0.12 -0.89 -19.26
CA LEU A 128 -1.31 -0.73 -19.54
C LEU A 128 -1.74 0.73 -19.34
N ARG A 129 -1.04 1.68 -19.98
CA ARG A 129 -1.48 3.08 -20.02
C ARG A 129 -2.15 3.34 -21.36
N ASN A 130 -3.34 3.92 -21.32
CA ASN A 130 -4.13 4.30 -22.49
C ASN A 130 -3.76 5.70 -23.02
N GLU A 131 -2.56 6.17 -22.72
CA GLU A 131 -2.10 7.53 -22.96
C GLU A 131 -1.00 7.48 -24.03
N GLU A 132 -1.25 8.07 -25.21
CA GLU A 132 -0.26 8.12 -26.29
C GLU A 132 0.97 8.90 -25.84
N LYS A 133 2.13 8.26 -25.88
CA LYS A 133 3.40 8.87 -25.51
C LYS A 133 3.70 10.02 -26.48
N PRO A 134 3.85 11.28 -26.00
CA PRO A 134 4.30 12.35 -26.87
C PRO A 134 5.71 12.03 -27.36
N ILE A 135 5.89 11.94 -28.68
CA ILE A 135 7.18 11.71 -29.31
C ILE A 135 7.96 13.01 -29.18
N ILE A 136 8.79 13.13 -28.14
CA ILE A 136 9.71 14.26 -28.02
C ILE A 136 10.82 14.07 -29.05
N HIS A 137 10.86 14.95 -30.05
CA HIS A 137 11.93 14.93 -31.04
C HIS A 137 13.17 15.58 -30.43
N SER A 138 14.33 14.94 -30.59
CA SER A 138 15.58 15.35 -29.95
C SER A 138 16.02 16.78 -30.30
N LYS A 139 15.48 17.38 -31.37
CA LYS A 139 15.73 18.78 -31.75
C LYS A 139 15.04 19.80 -30.83
N ASP A 140 13.90 19.46 -30.23
CA ASP A 140 13.11 20.42 -29.44
C ASP A 140 13.72 20.67 -28.06
N ILE A 141 14.47 19.70 -27.54
CA ILE A 141 15.17 19.77 -26.25
C ILE A 141 16.35 20.75 -26.28
N ILE A 142 16.95 20.96 -27.47
CA ILE A 142 18.16 21.77 -27.65
C ILE A 142 17.81 23.27 -27.71
N ASN A 143 16.63 23.61 -28.23
CA ASN A 143 16.14 24.99 -28.30
C ASN A 143 15.48 25.49 -27.01
N ALA A 144 15.22 24.60 -26.05
CA ALA A 144 14.58 24.94 -24.77
C ALA A 144 15.59 25.32 -23.66
N GLN A 145 16.87 25.45 -23.96
CA GLN A 145 17.85 26.05 -23.03
C GLN A 145 17.83 27.57 -23.21
N PRO A 146 17.23 28.34 -22.27
CA PRO A 146 17.54 29.77 -22.18
C PRO A 146 18.98 29.93 -21.71
N ASN A 147 19.68 30.88 -22.33
CA ASN A 147 21.00 31.36 -21.90
C ASN A 147 21.00 31.83 -20.45
#